data_AF-A0AAV9ZA25-F1
#
_entry.id   AF-A0AAV9ZA25-F1
#
_cell.length_a   1.000
_cell.length_b   1.000
_cell.length_c   1.000
_cell.angle_alpha   90.00
_cell.angle_beta   90.00
_cell.angle_gamma   90.00
#
_symmetry.space_group_name_H-M   'P 1'
#
loop_
_entity.id
_entity.type
_entity.pdbx_description
1 polymer ?
#
loop_
_entity_poly.entity_id
_entity_poly.type
_entity_poly.pdbx_seq_one_letter_code
_entity_poly.pdbx_strand_id
1 'polypeptide(L)'
;MSGLPASLRIPDGPEKLSLPHKNLPVSELIAFTLPPQRKSTVYPDPADYLSELPPTVETFKITEMGNEVHRYGAFTRARGKGDRYPLWLATVWSILERVREAKALWCAAVDPLHERLEKSTTSEAAAENIKASLAALKMLPWDGEVKGFRAGGSVENLTHWFTKDWLNTDHEDHLLELLAAELGISDGSTSCIQTTYFVLALAQAYENPTEYRNSR
;
A
#
# COMPACT_ATOMS: atom_id res chain seq x y z
N MET A 1 -7.75 40.87 3.57
CA MET A 1 -8.39 39.87 2.69
C MET A 1 -7.41 39.53 1.57
N SER A 2 -6.61 38.48 1.76
CA SER A 2 -5.63 37.98 0.79
C SER A 2 -6.31 37.00 -0.14
N GLY A 3 -6.31 37.29 -1.44
CA GLY A 3 -6.82 36.38 -2.47
C GLY A 3 -5.90 35.17 -2.62
N LEU A 4 -6.48 33.97 -2.74
CA LEU A 4 -5.75 32.76 -3.08
C LEU A 4 -5.10 32.89 -4.48
N PRO A 5 -3.91 32.31 -4.70
CA PRO A 5 -3.24 32.34 -6.00
C PRO A 5 -4.09 31.65 -7.07
N ALA A 6 -4.10 32.22 -8.28
CA ALA A 6 -4.93 31.80 -9.41
C ALA A 6 -4.65 30.37 -9.94
N SER A 7 -3.62 29.70 -9.43
CA SER A 7 -3.24 28.33 -9.76
C SER A 7 -4.11 27.25 -9.08
N LEU A 8 -4.87 27.61 -8.04
CA LEU A 8 -5.76 26.69 -7.31
C LEU A 8 -7.16 26.62 -7.96
N ARG A 9 -7.22 26.31 -9.25
CA ARG A 9 -8.47 25.91 -9.89
C ARG A 9 -8.65 24.41 -9.72
N ILE A 10 -9.60 24.03 -8.87
CA ILE A 10 -10.10 22.66 -8.81
C ILE A 10 -10.57 22.30 -10.24
N PRO A 11 -10.11 21.18 -10.83
CA PRO A 11 -10.56 20.77 -12.15
C PRO A 11 -12.09 20.69 -12.19
N ASP A 12 -12.71 21.23 -13.24
CA ASP A 12 -14.14 21.08 -13.51
C ASP A 12 -14.45 19.58 -13.70
N GLY A 13 -14.82 18.89 -12.61
CA GLY A 13 -14.75 17.43 -12.59
C GLY A 13 -15.58 16.65 -11.56
N PRO A 14 -15.90 17.14 -10.35
CA PRO A 14 -16.64 16.30 -9.39
C PRO A 14 -18.14 16.62 -9.32
N GLU A 15 -18.70 17.35 -10.29
CA GLU A 15 -20.08 17.86 -10.21
C GLU A 15 -21.19 16.79 -10.20
N LYS A 16 -20.84 15.51 -10.39
CA LYS A 16 -21.77 14.37 -10.34
C LYS A 16 -21.33 13.26 -9.38
N LEU A 17 -20.44 13.56 -8.44
CA LEU A 17 -20.05 12.58 -7.43
C LEU A 17 -21.00 12.69 -6.25
N SER A 18 -21.97 11.77 -6.20
CA SER A 18 -22.74 11.50 -5.00
C SER A 18 -21.77 11.00 -3.94
N LEU A 19 -21.26 11.89 -3.09
CA LEU A 19 -20.46 11.47 -1.95
C LEU A 19 -21.37 10.71 -0.97
N PRO A 20 -20.85 9.66 -0.30
CA PRO A 20 -21.65 8.91 0.66
C PRO A 20 -22.17 9.85 1.75
N HIS A 21 -23.40 9.60 2.19
CA HIS A 21 -24.03 10.41 3.22
C HIS A 21 -23.18 10.39 4.50
N LYS A 22 -23.06 11.53 5.20
CA LYS A 22 -22.23 11.69 6.41
C LYS A 22 -22.53 10.73 7.58
N ASN A 23 -23.66 10.04 7.52
CA ASN A 23 -24.09 9.05 8.51
C ASN A 23 -24.03 7.61 7.97
N LEU A 24 -23.30 7.35 6.87
CA LEU A 24 -23.18 6.00 6.32
C LEU A 24 -22.47 5.09 7.34
N PRO A 25 -22.98 3.87 7.60
CA PRO A 25 -22.25 2.85 8.35
C PRO A 25 -20.90 2.55 7.70
N VAL A 26 -19.88 2.21 8.50
CA VAL A 26 -18.53 1.85 7.99
C VAL A 26 -18.59 0.70 6.99
N SER A 27 -19.45 -0.29 7.22
CA SER A 27 -19.66 -1.43 6.30
C SER A 27 -20.18 -0.99 4.93
N GLU A 28 -21.12 -0.05 4.89
CA GLU A 28 -21.64 0.52 3.65
C GLU A 28 -20.62 1.45 2.98
N LEU A 29 -19.78 2.13 3.77
CA LEU A 29 -18.72 2.99 3.26
C LEU A 29 -17.67 2.17 2.52
N ILE A 30 -17.33 0.98 3.04
CA ILE A 30 -16.43 0.02 2.40
C ILE A 30 -17.05 -0.54 1.10
N ALA A 31 -18.36 -0.78 1.10
CA ALA A 31 -19.10 -1.24 -0.08
C ALA A 31 -19.33 -0.14 -1.12
N PHE A 32 -19.16 1.14 -0.75
CA PHE A 32 -19.41 2.27 -1.62
C PHE A 32 -18.48 2.26 -2.83
N THR A 33 -19.04 2.09 -4.01
CA THR A 33 -18.28 2.05 -5.26
C THR A 33 -17.76 3.45 -5.53
N LEU A 34 -16.44 3.63 -5.45
CA LEU A 34 -15.87 4.93 -5.78
C LEU A 34 -16.00 5.14 -7.28
N PRO A 35 -16.31 6.36 -7.73
CA PRO A 35 -16.19 6.71 -9.13
C PRO A 35 -14.75 6.45 -9.61
N PRO A 36 -14.55 6.09 -10.89
CA PRO A 36 -13.20 5.96 -11.44
C PRO A 36 -12.42 7.26 -11.22
N GLN A 37 -11.36 7.19 -10.42
CA GLN A 37 -10.47 8.31 -10.15
C GLN A 37 -9.66 8.61 -11.42
N ARG A 38 -9.67 9.86 -11.88
CA ARG A 38 -8.64 10.34 -12.81
C ARG A 38 -7.50 10.89 -11.97
N LYS A 39 -6.30 10.32 -12.09
CA LYS A 39 -5.10 10.87 -11.45
C LYS A 39 -4.99 12.36 -11.82
N SER A 40 -4.91 13.21 -10.81
CA SER A 40 -4.69 14.64 -11.03
C SER A 40 -3.31 14.81 -11.67
N THR A 41 -3.25 15.52 -12.80
CA THR A 41 -1.96 15.87 -13.42
C THR A 41 -1.24 16.97 -12.66
N VAL A 42 -1.94 17.66 -11.74
CA VAL A 42 -1.43 18.81 -10.98
C VAL A 42 -0.89 18.38 -9.61
N TYR A 43 -1.49 17.36 -9.00
CA TYR A 43 -1.07 16.82 -7.70
C TYR A 43 -1.07 15.29 -7.80
N PRO A 44 0.06 14.69 -8.23
CA PRO A 44 0.17 13.24 -8.35
C PRO A 44 0.16 12.54 -6.98
N ASP A 45 0.65 13.23 -5.94
CA ASP A 45 0.51 12.82 -4.54
C ASP A 45 -0.57 13.69 -3.84
N PRO A 46 -1.64 13.09 -3.30
CA PRO A 46 -2.63 13.82 -2.52
C PRO A 46 -2.02 14.58 -1.34
N ALA A 47 -0.94 14.08 -0.72
CA ALA A 47 -0.30 14.71 0.43
C ALA A 47 0.24 16.11 0.12
N ASP A 48 0.77 16.32 -1.08
CA ASP A 48 1.28 17.62 -1.53
C ASP A 48 0.15 18.67 -1.57
N TYR A 49 -1.00 18.30 -2.13
CA TYR A 49 -2.19 19.15 -2.13
C TYR A 49 -2.66 19.48 -0.70
N LEU A 50 -2.61 18.51 0.22
CA LEU A 50 -3.03 18.71 1.61
C LEU A 50 -2.11 19.66 2.36
N SER A 51 -0.80 19.66 2.04
CA SER A 51 0.21 20.51 2.67
C SER A 51 0.05 22.00 2.34
N GLU A 52 -0.55 22.30 1.18
CA GLU A 52 -0.79 23.67 0.70
C GLU A 52 -2.06 24.32 1.27
N LEU A 53 -2.95 23.53 1.90
CA LEU A 53 -4.20 24.05 2.44
C LEU A 53 -3.98 24.73 3.81
N PRO A 54 -4.36 26.01 3.99
CA PRO A 54 -4.18 26.69 5.26
C PRO A 54 -5.04 26.03 6.36
N PRO A 55 -4.48 25.75 7.55
CA PRO A 55 -5.19 25.07 8.63
C PRO A 55 -6.45 25.85 8.99
N THR A 56 -7.61 25.21 8.87
CA THR A 56 -8.87 25.81 9.29
C THR A 56 -9.20 25.29 10.70
N VAL A 57 -9.31 26.19 11.67
CA VAL A 57 -9.74 25.82 13.02
C VAL A 57 -11.25 25.96 13.08
N GLU A 58 -11.97 24.84 13.28
CA GLU A 58 -13.40 24.85 13.53
C GLU A 58 -13.70 24.16 14.85
N THR A 59 -14.61 24.75 15.63
CA THR A 59 -15.16 24.15 16.85
C THR A 59 -16.31 23.23 16.52
N PHE A 60 -16.30 22.02 17.05
CA PHE A 60 -17.45 21.11 16.97
C PHE A 60 -17.74 20.53 18.34
N LYS A 61 -19.03 20.32 18.61
CA LYS A 61 -19.50 19.70 19.85
C LYS A 61 -19.55 18.20 19.65
N ILE A 62 -18.96 17.44 20.57
CA ILE A 62 -19.13 16.00 20.65
C ILE A 62 -19.89 15.72 21.94
N THR A 63 -20.99 14.98 21.86
CA THR A 63 -21.75 14.55 23.03
C THR A 63 -21.29 13.15 23.40
N GLU A 64 -20.51 13.02 24.48
CA GLU A 64 -20.07 11.73 25.02
C GLU A 64 -20.86 11.47 26.32
N MET A 65 -21.57 10.34 26.38
CA MET A 65 -22.29 9.87 27.57
C MET A 65 -23.22 10.92 28.23
N GLY A 66 -23.94 11.71 27.43
CA GLY A 66 -24.91 12.69 27.92
C GLY A 66 -24.30 14.02 28.42
N ASN A 67 -22.97 14.14 28.40
CA ASN A 67 -22.29 15.42 28.66
C ASN A 67 -21.81 16.04 27.35
N GLU A 68 -22.08 17.33 27.16
CA GLU A 68 -21.49 18.10 26.06
C GLU A 68 -20.00 18.31 26.36
N VAL A 69 -19.13 17.64 25.61
CA VAL A 69 -17.68 17.88 25.67
C VAL A 69 -17.29 18.73 24.47
N HIS A 70 -16.85 19.95 24.74
CA HIS A 70 -16.27 20.83 23.72
C HIS A 70 -14.83 20.42 23.47
N ARG A 71 -14.57 19.71 22.36
CA ARG A 71 -13.20 19.49 21.88
C ARG A 71 -12.86 20.51 20.80
N TYR A 72 -11.70 21.12 20.96
CA TYR A 72 -11.09 21.98 19.95
C TYR A 72 -10.11 21.12 19.16
N GLY A 73 -10.26 21.07 17.85
CA GLY A 73 -9.21 20.56 17.00
C GLY A 73 -9.20 21.32 15.69
N ALA A 74 -7.99 21.56 15.17
CA ALA A 74 -7.83 22.14 13.85
C ALA A 74 -8.10 21.04 12.83
N PHE A 75 -9.09 21.24 11.96
CA PHE A 75 -9.34 20.36 10.82
C PHE A 75 -9.38 21.23 9.60
N THR A 76 -8.35 21.13 8.78
CA THR A 76 -8.45 21.63 7.42
C THR A 76 -9.61 20.89 6.74
N ARG A 77 -10.37 21.61 5.93
CA ARG A 77 -11.46 21.05 5.14
C ARG A 77 -11.20 21.30 3.66
N ALA A 78 -11.37 20.28 2.84
CA ALA A 78 -11.39 20.45 1.39
C ALA A 78 -12.74 21.06 0.99
N ARG A 79 -12.72 22.01 0.03
CA ARG A 79 -13.92 22.72 -0.42
C ARG A 79 -14.57 21.94 -1.57
N GLY A 80 -15.75 21.38 -1.34
CA GLY A 80 -16.60 20.77 -2.36
C GLY A 80 -17.70 21.71 -2.86
N LYS A 81 -18.60 21.21 -3.73
CA LYS A 81 -19.78 21.92 -4.25
C LYS A 81 -20.79 22.16 -3.11
N GLY A 82 -20.58 23.20 -2.32
CA GLY A 82 -21.48 23.62 -1.24
C GLY A 82 -21.16 23.05 0.15
N ASP A 83 -20.47 21.90 0.22
CA ASP A 83 -20.12 21.24 1.49
C ASP A 83 -18.61 21.23 1.76
N ARG A 84 -18.25 21.31 3.04
CA ARG A 84 -16.87 21.18 3.51
C ARG A 84 -16.67 19.78 4.11
N TYR A 85 -15.76 19.01 3.52
CA TYR A 85 -15.41 17.68 4.05
C TYR A 85 -14.15 17.77 4.92
N PRO A 86 -14.11 17.07 6.04
CA PRO A 86 -12.93 17.06 6.89
C PRO A 86 -11.77 16.32 6.20
N LEU A 87 -10.54 16.85 6.30
CA LEU A 87 -9.36 16.25 5.65
C LEU A 87 -9.09 14.80 6.04
N TRP A 88 -9.46 14.39 7.26
CA TRP A 88 -9.29 13.00 7.68
C TRP A 88 -10.01 12.03 6.73
N LEU A 89 -11.07 12.49 6.04
CA LEU A 89 -11.78 11.68 5.06
C LEU A 89 -10.90 11.35 3.84
N ALA A 90 -10.02 12.27 3.42
CA ALA A 90 -9.07 12.01 2.34
C ALA A 90 -8.04 10.96 2.75
N THR A 91 -7.54 11.02 3.99
CA THR A 91 -6.65 9.99 4.56
C THR A 91 -7.34 8.64 4.67
N VAL A 92 -8.60 8.61 5.11
CA VAL A 92 -9.38 7.38 5.16
C VAL A 92 -9.60 6.82 3.76
N TRP A 93 -9.88 7.67 2.77
CA TRP A 93 -10.04 7.23 1.39
C TRP A 93 -8.76 6.69 0.78
N SER A 94 -7.60 7.31 1.01
CA SER A 94 -6.33 6.78 0.51
C SER A 94 -6.00 5.42 1.11
N ILE A 95 -6.28 5.23 2.41
CA ILE A 95 -6.15 3.92 3.06
C ILE A 95 -7.12 2.91 2.45
N LEU A 96 -8.40 3.27 2.25
CA LEU A 96 -9.40 2.39 1.65
C LEU A 96 -9.06 2.00 0.21
N GLU A 97 -8.49 2.93 -0.57
CA GLU A 97 -8.02 2.67 -1.93
C GLU A 97 -6.88 1.66 -1.92
N ARG A 98 -5.85 1.86 -1.09
CA ARG A 98 -4.76 0.88 -0.91
C ARG A 98 -5.27 -0.49 -0.48
N VAL A 99 -6.17 -0.54 0.51
CA VAL A 99 -6.78 -1.79 1.00
C VAL A 99 -7.57 -2.49 -0.13
N ARG A 100 -8.22 -1.73 -1.02
CA ARG A 100 -8.94 -2.29 -2.18
C ARG A 100 -7.99 -2.86 -3.22
N GLU A 101 -6.93 -2.14 -3.56
CA GLU A 101 -5.90 -2.59 -4.51
C GLU A 101 -5.22 -3.85 -4.00
N ALA A 102 -4.76 -3.83 -2.75
CA ALA A 102 -4.21 -5.01 -2.09
C ALA A 102 -5.20 -6.17 -2.14
N LYS A 103 -6.45 -5.97 -1.69
CA LYS A 103 -7.48 -7.02 -1.72
C LYS A 103 -7.67 -7.62 -3.12
N ALA A 104 -7.61 -6.81 -4.18
CA ALA A 104 -7.73 -7.30 -5.55
C ALA A 104 -6.57 -8.25 -5.92
N LEU A 105 -5.33 -7.91 -5.53
CA LEU A 105 -4.16 -8.78 -5.70
C LEU A 105 -4.32 -10.09 -4.90
N TRP A 106 -4.80 -10.00 -3.66
CA TRP A 106 -5.09 -11.17 -2.82
C TRP A 106 -6.12 -12.10 -3.46
N CYS A 107 -7.23 -11.56 -3.98
CA CYS A 107 -8.23 -12.34 -4.72
C CYS A 107 -7.61 -13.00 -5.96
N ALA A 108 -6.82 -12.26 -6.74
CA ALA A 108 -6.16 -12.76 -7.93
C ALA A 108 -5.15 -13.89 -7.64
N ALA A 109 -4.55 -13.91 -6.45
CA ALA A 109 -3.68 -14.99 -5.98
C ALA A 109 -4.44 -16.21 -5.43
N VAL A 110 -5.56 -15.97 -4.73
CA VAL A 110 -6.34 -17.02 -4.05
C VAL A 110 -7.20 -17.82 -5.02
N ASP A 111 -7.80 -17.18 -6.03
CA ASP A 111 -8.69 -17.86 -6.97
C ASP A 111 -7.97 -18.98 -7.76
N PRO A 112 -6.76 -18.78 -8.32
CA PRO A 112 -6.01 -19.85 -8.99
C PRO A 112 -5.60 -20.98 -8.06
N LEU A 113 -5.32 -20.70 -6.78
CA LEU A 113 -5.00 -21.74 -5.80
C LEU A 113 -6.20 -22.62 -5.49
N HIS A 114 -7.38 -22.03 -5.34
CA HIS A 114 -8.63 -22.78 -5.20
C HIS A 114 -8.92 -23.62 -6.44
N GLU A 115 -8.78 -23.04 -7.64
CA GLU A 115 -8.95 -23.76 -8.89
C GLU A 115 -7.97 -24.95 -9.00
N ARG A 116 -6.70 -24.77 -8.62
CA ARG A 116 -5.70 -25.84 -8.60
C ARG A 116 -6.04 -26.93 -7.59
N LEU A 117 -6.57 -26.57 -6.42
CA LEU A 117 -6.98 -27.52 -5.39
C LEU A 117 -8.21 -28.35 -5.82
N GLU A 118 -9.18 -27.72 -6.49
CA GLU A 118 -10.38 -28.43 -7.00
C GLU A 118 -10.05 -29.34 -8.18
N LYS A 119 -9.16 -28.88 -9.08
CA LYS A 119 -8.76 -29.62 -10.27
C LYS A 119 -7.63 -30.62 -10.03
N SER A 120 -7.02 -30.62 -8.85
CA SER A 120 -5.87 -31.48 -8.59
C SER A 120 -6.28 -32.95 -8.59
N THR A 121 -5.87 -33.67 -9.63
CA THR A 121 -5.48 -35.10 -9.55
C THR A 121 -4.07 -35.27 -8.98
N THR A 122 -3.50 -34.19 -8.44
CA THR A 122 -2.12 -34.07 -7.98
C THR A 122 -1.89 -34.88 -6.70
N SER A 123 -0.63 -35.29 -6.48
CA SER A 123 -0.17 -35.96 -5.26
C SER A 123 -0.73 -35.31 -4.00
N GLU A 124 -1.12 -36.13 -3.01
CA GLU A 124 -1.63 -35.69 -1.70
C GLU A 124 -0.73 -34.62 -1.06
N ALA A 125 0.60 -34.78 -1.19
CA ALA A 125 1.56 -33.80 -0.68
C ALA A 125 1.42 -32.41 -1.34
N ALA A 126 1.12 -32.34 -2.64
CA ALA A 126 0.93 -31.07 -3.33
C ALA A 126 -0.38 -30.40 -2.89
N ALA A 127 -1.45 -31.18 -2.69
CA ALA A 127 -2.71 -30.66 -2.19
C ALA A 127 -2.56 -30.11 -0.77
N GLU A 128 -1.82 -30.78 0.11
CA GLU A 128 -1.51 -30.29 1.45
C GLU A 128 -0.67 -29.00 1.42
N ASN A 129 0.32 -28.90 0.53
CA ASN A 129 1.10 -27.66 0.36
C ASN A 129 0.22 -26.48 -0.11
N ILE A 130 -0.73 -26.72 -1.02
CA ILE A 130 -1.68 -25.68 -1.47
C ILE A 130 -2.59 -25.26 -0.31
N LYS A 131 -3.12 -26.21 0.49
CA LYS A 131 -3.94 -25.89 1.66
C LYS A 131 -3.16 -25.11 2.71
N ALA A 132 -1.91 -25.49 2.98
CA ALA A 132 -1.04 -24.78 3.91
C ALA A 132 -0.76 -23.36 3.42
N SER A 133 -0.52 -23.17 2.12
CA SER A 133 -0.32 -21.86 1.50
C SER A 133 -1.57 -20.99 1.62
N LEU A 134 -2.75 -21.53 1.33
CA LEU A 134 -4.03 -20.84 1.50
C LEU A 134 -4.32 -20.46 2.96
N ALA A 135 -3.96 -21.34 3.91
CA ALA A 135 -4.09 -21.05 5.34
C ALA A 135 -3.16 -19.91 5.77
N ALA A 136 -1.89 -19.94 5.32
CA ALA A 136 -0.93 -18.88 5.59
C ALA A 136 -1.40 -17.53 5.01
N LEU A 137 -1.87 -17.52 3.76
CA LEU A 137 -2.41 -16.32 3.10
C LEU A 137 -3.58 -15.71 3.89
N LYS A 138 -4.47 -16.53 4.46
CA LYS A 138 -5.59 -16.04 5.29
C LYS A 138 -5.17 -15.38 6.60
N MET A 139 -3.97 -15.69 7.10
CA MET A 139 -3.46 -15.14 8.36
C MET A 139 -2.68 -13.84 8.17
N LEU A 140 -2.30 -13.52 6.94
CA LEU A 140 -1.52 -12.32 6.64
C LEU A 140 -2.41 -11.07 6.54
N PRO A 141 -1.93 -9.90 7.00
CA PRO A 141 -2.61 -8.65 6.74
C PRO A 141 -2.59 -8.35 5.24
N TRP A 142 -3.58 -7.61 4.73
CA TRP A 142 -3.61 -7.28 3.29
C TRP A 142 -2.50 -6.30 2.88
N ASP A 143 -2.02 -5.49 3.81
CA ASP A 143 -1.04 -4.42 3.62
C ASP A 143 -0.06 -4.39 4.81
N GLY A 144 1.11 -3.79 4.61
CA GLY A 144 2.18 -3.66 5.59
C GLY A 144 3.51 -4.17 5.07
N GLU A 145 4.52 -4.23 5.94
CA GLU A 145 5.85 -4.72 5.60
C GLU A 145 6.04 -6.19 5.98
N VAL A 146 6.66 -6.96 5.09
CA VAL A 146 7.11 -8.32 5.36
C VAL A 146 8.23 -8.25 6.39
N LYS A 147 8.04 -8.97 7.50
CA LYS A 147 9.03 -9.04 8.58
C LYS A 147 9.91 -10.27 8.42
N GLY A 148 11.16 -10.16 8.86
CA GLY A 148 12.11 -11.28 8.89
C GLY A 148 13.09 -11.33 7.72
N PHE A 149 12.96 -10.42 6.76
CA PHE A 149 13.91 -10.23 5.65
C PHE A 149 14.70 -8.93 5.84
N ARG A 150 15.93 -8.88 5.32
CA ARG A 150 16.76 -7.66 5.28
C ARG A 150 16.25 -6.71 4.21
N ALA A 151 15.94 -7.26 3.03
CA ALA A 151 15.14 -6.58 2.03
C ALA A 151 13.71 -6.53 2.56
N GLY A 152 13.32 -5.40 3.17
CA GLY A 152 11.93 -5.13 3.45
C GLY A 152 11.10 -5.29 2.17
N GLY A 153 9.78 -5.36 2.31
CA GLY A 153 8.91 -5.49 1.15
C GLY A 153 7.47 -5.36 1.56
N SER A 154 6.61 -4.99 0.61
CA SER A 154 5.17 -4.95 0.89
C SER A 154 4.62 -6.37 1.03
N VAL A 155 3.76 -6.60 2.02
CA VAL A 155 3.04 -7.87 2.21
C VAL A 155 2.17 -8.18 0.98
N GLU A 156 1.71 -7.16 0.25
CA GLU A 156 0.98 -7.36 -1.00
C GLU A 156 1.83 -8.08 -2.06
N ASN A 157 3.15 -7.86 -2.07
CA ASN A 157 4.05 -8.50 -3.03
C ASN A 157 4.05 -10.02 -2.85
N LEU A 158 3.83 -10.52 -1.62
CA LEU A 158 3.76 -11.96 -1.38
C LEU A 158 2.65 -12.67 -2.19
N THR A 159 1.62 -11.93 -2.61
CA THR A 159 0.56 -12.49 -3.44
C THR A 159 1.07 -12.94 -4.82
N HIS A 160 2.09 -12.27 -5.38
CA HIS A 160 2.60 -12.58 -6.71
C HIS A 160 3.22 -13.98 -6.81
N TRP A 161 3.77 -14.53 -5.72
CA TRP A 161 4.24 -15.93 -5.63
C TRP A 161 3.17 -16.96 -6.04
N PHE A 162 1.89 -16.60 -5.91
CA PHE A 162 0.76 -17.48 -6.15
C PHE A 162 0.03 -17.17 -7.46
N THR A 163 0.46 -16.12 -8.16
CA THR A 163 -0.10 -15.70 -9.45
C THR A 163 0.73 -16.26 -10.62
N LYS A 164 0.41 -15.82 -11.84
CA LYS A 164 1.23 -16.04 -13.04
C LYS A 164 2.07 -14.81 -13.41
N ASP A 165 2.07 -13.80 -12.54
CA ASP A 165 2.80 -12.57 -12.79
C ASP A 165 4.31 -12.81 -12.67
N TRP A 166 5.07 -11.93 -13.30
CA TRP A 166 6.52 -11.93 -13.16
C TRP A 166 6.90 -11.50 -11.75
N LEU A 167 7.78 -12.28 -11.12
CA LEU A 167 8.39 -11.92 -9.85
C LEU A 167 9.31 -10.72 -10.04
N ASN A 168 9.34 -9.83 -9.04
CA ASN A 168 10.23 -8.68 -9.02
C ASN A 168 11.50 -8.98 -8.18
N THR A 169 12.40 -8.01 -8.10
CA THR A 169 13.67 -8.12 -7.37
C THR A 169 13.49 -8.41 -5.88
N ASP A 170 12.43 -7.93 -5.23
CA ASP A 170 12.16 -8.22 -3.81
C ASP A 170 11.95 -9.72 -3.59
N HIS A 171 11.25 -10.39 -4.53
CA HIS A 171 10.99 -11.82 -4.47
C HIS A 171 12.29 -12.63 -4.60
N GLU A 172 13.15 -12.21 -5.52
CA GLU A 172 14.45 -12.82 -5.73
C GLU A 172 15.33 -12.63 -4.48
N ASP A 173 15.39 -11.43 -3.92
CA ASP A 173 16.15 -11.15 -2.69
C ASP A 173 15.61 -11.96 -1.49
N HIS A 174 14.29 -12.08 -1.34
CA HIS A 174 13.68 -12.95 -0.31
C HIS A 174 14.09 -14.42 -0.46
N LEU A 175 14.09 -14.96 -1.68
CA LEU A 175 14.55 -16.34 -1.93
C LEU A 175 16.03 -16.53 -1.63
N LEU A 176 16.87 -15.55 -1.99
CA LEU A 176 18.30 -15.59 -1.71
C LEU A 176 18.57 -15.57 -0.21
N GLU A 177 17.80 -14.80 0.57
CA GLU A 177 17.87 -14.80 2.03
C GLU A 177 17.44 -16.13 2.65
N LEU A 178 16.34 -16.73 2.18
CA LEU A 178 15.91 -18.07 2.62
C LEU A 178 16.98 -19.12 2.32
N LEU A 179 17.59 -19.07 1.14
CA LEU A 179 18.66 -19.97 0.75
C LEU A 179 19.92 -19.77 1.61
N ALA A 180 20.26 -18.53 1.92
CA ALA A 180 21.38 -18.22 2.82
C ALA A 180 21.15 -18.80 4.22
N ALA A 181 19.93 -18.64 4.74
CA ALA A 181 19.54 -19.18 6.04
C ALA A 181 19.63 -20.73 6.07
N GLU A 182 19.14 -21.41 5.03
CA GLU A 182 19.19 -22.87 4.93
C GLU A 182 20.63 -23.40 4.83
N LEU A 183 21.51 -22.67 4.14
CA LEU A 183 22.93 -23.00 4.03
C LEU A 183 23.73 -22.64 5.30
N GLY A 184 23.10 -22.06 6.32
CA GLY A 184 23.78 -21.60 7.54
C GLY A 184 24.73 -20.43 7.30
N ILE A 185 24.55 -19.70 6.20
CA ILE A 185 25.35 -18.52 5.86
C ILE A 185 24.91 -17.39 6.80
N SER A 186 25.73 -17.16 7.82
CA SER A 186 25.55 -16.10 8.81
C SER A 186 26.56 -14.97 8.57
N ASP A 187 26.30 -13.79 9.15
CA ASP A 187 27.24 -12.67 9.12
C ASP A 187 28.60 -13.08 9.70
N GLY A 188 29.63 -13.08 8.86
CA GLY A 188 30.98 -13.57 9.20
C GLY A 188 31.38 -14.90 8.55
N SER A 189 30.48 -15.52 7.78
CA SER A 189 30.78 -16.71 6.98
C SER A 189 31.73 -16.37 5.82
N THR A 190 32.60 -17.32 5.42
CA THR A 190 33.49 -17.16 4.26
C THR A 190 32.74 -17.15 2.92
N SER A 191 31.54 -17.74 2.90
CA SER A 191 30.63 -17.71 1.77
C SER A 191 29.56 -16.64 1.99
N CYS A 192 29.20 -15.93 0.94
CA CYS A 192 28.10 -14.97 0.94
C CYS A 192 27.24 -15.15 -0.31
N ILE A 193 25.93 -15.03 -0.15
CA ILE A 193 25.00 -14.90 -1.28
C ILE A 193 24.86 -13.41 -1.55
N GLN A 194 25.08 -13.02 -2.81
CA GLN A 194 24.99 -11.63 -3.24
C GLN A 194 23.58 -11.32 -3.73
N THR A 195 23.13 -10.08 -3.52
CA THR A 195 21.80 -9.62 -3.96
C THR A 195 21.70 -9.53 -5.48
N THR A 196 20.49 -9.42 -5.99
CA THR A 196 20.20 -9.27 -7.42
C THR A 196 20.97 -8.11 -8.09
N TYR A 197 21.22 -7.04 -7.35
CA TYR A 197 21.93 -5.85 -7.82
C TYR A 197 23.46 -5.99 -7.86
N PHE A 198 24.03 -7.10 -7.37
CA PHE A 198 25.48 -7.26 -7.26
C PHE A 198 26.20 -7.15 -8.61
N VAL A 199 25.64 -7.74 -9.68
CA VAL A 199 26.25 -7.68 -11.01
C VAL A 199 26.25 -6.24 -11.55
N LEU A 200 25.19 -5.48 -11.27
CA LEU A 200 25.11 -4.07 -11.65
C LEU A 200 26.12 -3.22 -10.88
N ALA A 201 26.22 -3.44 -9.57
CA ALA A 201 27.22 -2.79 -8.73
C ALA A 201 28.65 -3.12 -9.18
N LEU A 202 28.90 -4.37 -9.58
CA LEU A 202 30.20 -4.81 -10.09
C LEU A 202 30.54 -4.13 -11.44
N ALA A 203 29.57 -4.02 -12.34
CA ALA A 203 29.73 -3.31 -13.61
C ALA A 203 30.05 -1.83 -13.39
N GLN A 204 29.30 -1.16 -12.50
CA GLN A 204 29.55 0.24 -12.14
C GLN A 204 30.94 0.44 -11.51
N ALA A 205 31.35 -0.47 -10.63
CA ALA A 205 32.68 -0.44 -10.02
C ALA A 205 33.80 -0.64 -11.05
N TYR A 206 33.56 -1.45 -12.08
CA TYR A 206 34.51 -1.64 -13.18
C TYR A 206 34.64 -0.40 -14.06
N GLU A 207 33.54 0.29 -14.32
CA GLU A 207 33.52 1.54 -15.07
C GLU A 207 34.17 2.70 -14.29
N ASN A 208 34.04 2.73 -12.96
CA ASN A 208 34.54 3.80 -12.09
C ASN A 208 35.43 3.29 -10.93
N PRO A 209 36.62 2.71 -11.23
CA PRO A 209 37.43 2.03 -10.22
C PRO A 209 38.02 2.96 -9.14
N THR A 210 38.22 4.24 -9.45
CA THR A 210 38.78 5.22 -8.50
C THR A 210 37.77 5.64 -7.44
N GLU A 211 36.49 5.72 -7.78
CA GLU A 211 35.42 6.11 -6.85
C GLU A 211 35.13 4.96 -5.87
N TYR A 212 35.03 3.74 -6.37
CA TYR A 212 34.78 2.55 -5.55
C TYR A 212 35.92 2.25 -4.56
N ARG A 213 37.17 2.59 -4.90
CA ARG A 213 38.31 2.38 -3.99
C ARG A 213 38.28 3.28 -2.76
N ASN A 214 37.57 4.41 -2.83
CA ASN A 214 37.51 5.41 -1.76
C ASN A 214 36.25 5.30 -0.88
N SER A 215 35.31 4.41 -1.21
CA SER A 215 34.04 4.23 -0.48
C SER A 215 34.04 3.08 0.54
N ARG A 216 35.19 2.42 0.72
CA ARG A 216 35.43 1.44 1.79
C ARG A 216 36.12 2.09 2.98
#